data_AF-A0A8H4TIB1-F1
#
_entry.id   AF-A0A8H4TIB1-F1
#
_cell.length_a   1.000
_cell.length_b   1.000
_cell.length_c   1.000
_cell.angle_alpha   90.00
_cell.angle_beta   90.00
_cell.angle_gamma   90.00
#
_symmetry.space_group_name_H-M   'P 1'
#
loop_
_entity.id
_entity.type
_entity.pdbx_description
1 polymer ?
#
loop_
_entity_poly.entity_id
_entity_poly.type
_entity_poly.pdbx_seq_one_letter_code
_entity_poly.pdbx_strand_id
1 'polypeptide(L)'
;MADQSVRLPVSHSHLSQAQMCRDEEVTANRSASTTITEPKDFSLMEKVSFNDLLQEWCAARPNSGDNSQVLTAKLRESFFERFFYLWDSTDDMVVMPTLHEKNIRETAEFVRFKDGITKAKAIESAIVNWDKYERARVDKFNSDLIIALARMRIVQFAQDGTESPPTIPQELRINGRTLKCQLISDDFEEHYNIVKAVHNGLKARKIGRPHHIII
;
A
#
# COMPACT_ATOMS: atom_id res chain seq x y z
N MET A 1 -29.79 8.06 28.53
CA MET A 1 -28.46 8.65 28.25
C MET A 1 -27.82 7.79 27.19
N ALA A 2 -27.89 8.22 25.94
CA ALA A 2 -27.41 7.47 24.79
C ALA A 2 -25.99 7.94 24.45
N ASP A 3 -25.05 7.02 24.53
CA ASP A 3 -23.65 7.19 24.13
C ASP A 3 -23.57 7.13 22.60
N GLN A 4 -23.62 8.31 21.97
CA GLN A 4 -23.31 8.46 20.54
C GLN A 4 -21.80 8.57 20.39
N SER A 5 -21.14 7.42 20.26
CA SER A 5 -19.79 7.34 19.73
C SER A 5 -19.83 7.70 18.23
N VAL A 6 -19.75 9.01 17.96
CA VAL A 6 -19.49 9.55 16.63
C VAL A 6 -18.05 9.16 16.28
N ARG A 7 -17.89 8.17 15.40
CA ARG A 7 -16.59 7.92 14.75
C ARG A 7 -16.23 9.18 13.95
N LEU A 8 -15.29 9.96 14.47
CA LEU A 8 -14.69 11.07 13.74
C LEU A 8 -14.05 10.52 12.45
N PRO A 9 -14.21 11.20 11.31
CA PRO A 9 -13.50 10.82 10.09
C PRO A 9 -12.00 10.93 10.35
N VAL A 10 -11.26 9.91 9.93
CA VAL A 10 -9.79 9.91 9.92
C VAL A 10 -9.36 11.08 9.04
N SER A 11 -8.88 12.15 9.68
CA SER A 11 -8.34 13.31 8.98
C SER A 11 -7.03 12.86 8.33
N HIS A 12 -7.10 12.50 7.05
CA HIS A 12 -5.91 12.43 6.20
C HIS A 12 -5.32 13.85 6.21
N SER A 13 -4.18 14.02 6.87
CA SER A 13 -3.43 15.28 6.84
C SER A 13 -3.06 15.57 5.39
N HIS A 14 -3.85 16.45 4.74
CA HIS A 14 -3.54 16.95 3.42
C HIS A 14 -2.16 17.62 3.48
N LEU A 15 -1.21 17.08 2.72
CA LEU A 15 0.09 17.71 2.53
C LEU A 15 -0.12 19.12 1.96
N SER A 16 0.43 20.14 2.64
CA SER A 16 0.34 21.50 2.11
C SER A 16 1.32 21.66 0.94
N GLN A 17 0.93 22.42 -0.10
CA GLN A 17 1.82 22.75 -1.22
C GLN A 17 3.21 23.24 -0.73
N ALA A 18 3.26 23.97 0.38
CA ALA A 18 4.50 24.47 0.98
C ALA A 18 5.47 23.36 1.45
N GLN A 19 4.98 22.18 1.84
CA GLN A 19 5.84 21.03 2.19
C GLN A 19 6.41 20.35 0.92
N MET A 20 5.70 20.45 -0.20
CA MET A 20 6.15 19.94 -1.51
C MET A 20 7.16 20.88 -2.19
N CYS A 21 7.11 22.18 -1.88
CA CYS A 21 7.98 23.20 -2.48
C CYS A 21 9.35 23.38 -1.80
N ARG A 22 9.73 22.58 -0.79
CA ARG A 22 11.04 22.73 -0.11
C ARG A 22 12.25 22.28 -0.95
N ASP A 23 12.02 21.93 -2.19
CA ASP A 23 13.02 21.41 -3.11
C ASP A 23 13.31 22.51 -4.11
N GLU A 24 14.35 23.30 -3.81
CA GLU A 24 14.72 24.52 -4.52
C GLU A 24 15.32 24.23 -5.90
N GLU A 25 15.70 22.98 -6.18
CA GLU A 25 16.21 22.56 -7.47
C GLU A 25 15.08 22.27 -8.45
N VAL A 26 14.58 23.31 -9.11
CA VAL A 26 13.60 23.21 -10.20
C VAL A 26 14.15 23.83 -11.47
N THR A 27 13.74 23.27 -12.60
CA THR A 27 13.99 23.88 -13.91
C THR A 27 12.92 24.93 -14.19
N ALA A 28 13.36 26.16 -14.49
CA ALA A 28 12.43 27.27 -14.78
C ALA A 28 11.77 27.12 -16.16
N ASN A 29 12.57 26.77 -17.17
CA ASN A 29 12.11 26.59 -18.55
C ASN A 29 12.79 25.38 -19.19
N ARG A 30 12.00 24.50 -19.80
CA ARG A 30 12.46 23.34 -20.57
C ARG A 30 11.69 23.27 -21.88
N SER A 31 12.40 23.17 -23.00
CA SER A 31 11.77 23.00 -24.32
C SER A 31 11.05 21.67 -24.44
N ALA A 32 10.05 21.63 -25.32
CA ALA A 32 9.42 20.38 -25.74
C ALA A 32 10.47 19.36 -26.23
N SER A 33 10.19 18.08 -26.03
CA SER A 33 11.07 16.95 -26.36
C SER A 33 12.44 16.94 -25.67
N THR A 34 12.59 17.64 -24.55
CA THR A 34 13.82 17.58 -23.74
C THR A 34 13.74 16.41 -22.77
N THR A 35 14.79 15.58 -22.74
CA THR A 35 14.90 14.46 -21.81
C THR A 35 14.91 14.92 -20.36
N ILE A 36 14.21 14.18 -19.50
CA ILE A 36 14.19 14.32 -18.05
C ILE A 36 14.91 13.10 -17.48
N THR A 37 16.00 13.33 -16.76
CA THR A 37 16.87 12.28 -16.20
C THR A 37 16.92 12.29 -14.68
N GLU A 38 16.51 13.40 -14.06
CA GLU A 38 16.60 13.57 -12.61
C GLU A 38 15.56 14.56 -12.06
N PRO A 39 15.31 14.58 -10.74
CA PRO A 39 14.26 15.42 -10.15
C PRO A 39 14.42 16.93 -10.36
N LYS A 40 15.64 17.43 -10.58
CA LYS A 40 15.89 18.86 -10.83
C LYS A 40 15.45 19.34 -12.22
N ASP A 41 15.21 18.39 -13.13
CA ASP A 41 14.73 18.68 -14.49
C ASP A 41 13.23 19.06 -14.51
N PHE A 42 12.53 18.88 -13.38
CA PHE A 42 11.13 19.26 -13.23
C PHE A 42 10.97 20.73 -12.89
N SER A 43 9.99 21.36 -13.52
CA SER A 43 9.39 22.61 -13.04
C SER A 43 8.62 22.40 -11.74
N LEU A 44 8.33 23.50 -11.06
CA LEU A 44 7.54 23.48 -9.82
C LEU A 44 6.16 22.85 -10.04
N MET A 45 5.49 23.17 -11.15
CA MET A 45 4.15 22.66 -11.44
C MET A 45 4.15 21.15 -11.71
N GLU A 46 5.16 20.65 -12.40
CA GLU A 46 5.34 19.20 -12.62
C GLU A 46 5.58 18.48 -11.30
N LYS A 47 6.42 19.03 -10.40
CA LYS A 47 6.61 18.47 -9.05
C LYS A 47 5.31 18.44 -8.24
N VAL A 48 4.53 19.52 -8.29
CA VAL A 48 3.22 19.61 -7.61
C VAL A 48 2.24 18.57 -8.16
N SER A 49 2.30 18.28 -9.47
CA SER A 49 1.39 17.32 -10.10
C SER A 49 1.52 15.90 -9.55
N PHE A 50 2.66 15.52 -8.95
CA PHE A 50 2.87 14.20 -8.33
C PHE A 50 2.25 14.03 -6.93
N ASN A 51 1.53 15.04 -6.40
CA ASN A 51 1.00 15.00 -5.04
C ASN A 51 0.14 13.76 -4.76
N ASP A 52 -0.75 13.40 -5.68
CA ASP A 52 -1.62 12.24 -5.52
C ASP A 52 -0.81 10.93 -5.41
N LEU A 53 0.23 10.79 -6.24
CA LEU A 53 1.13 9.64 -6.21
C LEU A 53 2.00 9.61 -4.95
N LEU A 54 2.47 10.77 -4.47
CA LEU A 54 3.25 10.88 -3.23
C LEU A 54 2.41 10.54 -2.00
N GLN A 55 1.16 11.00 -1.94
CA GLN A 55 0.23 10.68 -0.86
C GLN A 55 0.00 9.17 -0.79
N GLU A 56 -0.27 8.54 -1.93
CA GLU A 56 -0.48 7.09 -2.01
C GLU A 56 0.80 6.31 -1.72
N TRP A 57 1.97 6.80 -2.13
CA TRP A 57 3.26 6.22 -1.79
C TRP A 57 3.53 6.19 -0.28
N CYS A 58 3.15 7.27 0.42
CA CYS A 58 3.22 7.33 1.87
C CYS A 58 2.18 6.42 2.54
N ALA A 59 0.95 6.42 2.03
CA ALA A 59 -0.15 5.63 2.59
C ALA A 59 0.03 4.12 2.39
N ALA A 60 0.69 3.70 1.30
CA ALA A 60 0.89 2.29 0.98
C ALA A 60 1.95 1.58 1.84
N ARG A 61 2.76 2.31 2.63
CA ARG A 61 3.82 1.69 3.44
C ARG A 61 3.31 1.34 4.84
N PRO A 62 3.69 0.17 5.39
CA PRO A 62 3.23 -0.27 6.71
C PRO A 62 3.52 0.78 7.79
N ASN A 63 2.55 1.00 8.68
CA ASN A 63 2.71 1.84 9.86
C ASN A 63 3.86 1.31 10.71
N SER A 64 4.90 2.12 10.88
CA SER A 64 5.76 2.05 12.06
C SER A 64 4.98 2.58 13.26
N GLY A 65 3.88 1.91 13.66
CA GLY A 65 3.11 2.19 14.87
C GLY A 65 2.36 3.53 14.98
N ASP A 66 2.57 4.49 14.08
CA ASP A 66 1.96 5.82 14.16
C ASP A 66 1.12 6.12 12.91
N ASN A 67 -0.16 6.44 13.10
CA ASN A 67 -1.21 6.49 12.06
C ASN A 67 -1.12 7.73 11.14
N SER A 68 0.04 8.37 11.10
CA SER A 68 0.30 9.58 10.33
C SER A 68 1.75 9.53 9.86
N GLN A 69 2.03 8.80 8.77
CA GLN A 69 3.29 9.03 8.07
C GLN A 69 3.27 10.46 7.54
N VAL A 70 3.95 11.35 8.26
CA VAL A 70 4.30 12.68 7.75
C VAL A 70 5.28 12.46 6.60
N LEU A 71 5.01 13.04 5.43
CA LEU A 71 5.95 13.01 4.30
C LEU A 71 7.30 13.54 4.77
N THR A 72 8.27 12.64 4.92
CA THR A 72 9.65 13.00 5.26
C THR A 72 10.44 13.26 3.99
N ALA A 73 11.50 14.07 4.07
CA ALA A 73 12.44 14.27 2.96
C ALA A 73 12.97 12.92 2.44
N LYS A 74 13.31 11.99 3.34
CA LYS A 74 13.77 10.65 3.00
C LYS A 74 12.74 9.81 2.22
N LEU A 75 11.45 9.89 2.56
CA LEU A 75 10.41 9.18 1.81
C LEU A 75 10.25 9.76 0.40
N ARG A 76 10.32 11.09 0.28
CA ARG A 76 10.31 11.79 -1.00
C ARG A 76 11.53 11.44 -1.85
N GLU A 77 12.73 11.43 -1.27
CA GLU A 77 13.96 11.01 -1.95
C GLU A 77 13.80 9.57 -2.46
N SER A 78 13.35 8.64 -1.60
CA SER A 78 13.14 7.24 -1.98
C SER A 78 12.11 7.05 -3.10
N PHE A 79 11.16 7.97 -3.23
CA PHE A 79 10.17 7.97 -4.30
C PHE A 79 10.82 8.35 -5.63
N PHE A 80 11.57 9.45 -5.67
CA PHE A 80 12.26 9.90 -6.87
C PHE A 80 13.42 8.98 -7.28
N GLU A 81 14.19 8.45 -6.34
CA GLU A 81 15.20 7.41 -6.61
C GLU A 81 14.58 6.22 -7.34
N ARG A 82 13.37 5.82 -6.94
CA ARG A 82 12.68 4.69 -7.57
C ARG A 82 12.19 5.00 -8.98
N PHE A 83 11.80 6.25 -9.25
CA PHE A 83 11.34 6.68 -10.57
C PHE A 83 12.46 6.60 -11.61
N PHE A 84 13.61 7.18 -11.27
CA PHE A 84 14.77 7.27 -12.15
C PHE A 84 15.71 6.06 -12.05
N TYR A 85 15.36 5.05 -11.25
CA TYR A 85 16.15 3.83 -11.15
C TYR A 85 16.21 3.12 -12.51
N LEU A 86 17.38 3.22 -13.16
CA LEU A 86 17.69 2.67 -14.48
C LEU A 86 16.68 3.08 -15.55
N TRP A 87 16.15 4.31 -15.46
CA TRP A 87 15.12 4.81 -16.37
C TRP A 87 15.21 6.33 -16.52
N ASP A 88 14.96 6.81 -17.73
CA ASP A 88 14.79 8.23 -18.05
C ASP A 88 13.62 8.41 -19.04
N SER A 89 13.27 9.65 -19.35
CA SER A 89 12.09 9.94 -20.18
C SER A 89 12.23 9.57 -21.67
N THR A 90 13.38 9.04 -22.12
CA THR A 90 13.52 8.52 -23.49
C THR A 90 12.91 7.13 -23.64
N ASP A 91 12.75 6.39 -22.53
CA ASP A 91 12.05 5.11 -22.50
C ASP A 91 10.55 5.34 -22.29
N ASP A 92 9.84 5.49 -23.42
CA ASP A 92 8.38 5.68 -23.46
C ASP A 92 7.58 4.38 -23.26
N MET A 93 8.26 3.23 -23.21
CA MET A 93 7.65 1.91 -23.06
C MET A 93 7.37 1.56 -21.60
N VAL A 94 6.57 2.40 -20.94
CA VAL A 94 6.18 2.19 -19.54
C VAL A 94 5.12 1.09 -19.42
N VAL A 95 5.50 -0.01 -18.78
CA VAL A 95 4.60 -1.17 -18.58
C VAL A 95 3.76 -1.00 -17.32
N MET A 96 2.43 -1.15 -17.46
CA MET A 96 1.52 -1.20 -16.32
C MET A 96 1.67 -2.52 -15.56
N PRO A 97 1.75 -2.49 -14.21
CA PRO A 97 1.89 -3.72 -13.45
C PRO A 97 0.63 -4.57 -13.52
N THR A 98 0.82 -5.88 -13.50
CA THR A 98 -0.25 -6.85 -13.35
C THR A 98 -0.29 -7.35 -11.91
N LEU A 99 -1.48 -7.39 -11.31
CA LEU A 99 -1.64 -8.01 -10.00
C LEU A 99 -1.48 -9.52 -10.13
N HIS A 100 -0.41 -10.06 -9.55
CA HIS A 100 -0.23 -11.52 -9.52
C HIS A 100 -1.33 -12.18 -8.68
N GLU A 101 -1.85 -13.30 -9.18
CA GLU A 101 -2.81 -14.13 -8.47
C GLU A 101 -2.22 -14.63 -7.14
N LYS A 102 -3.09 -14.86 -6.17
CA LYS A 102 -2.68 -15.44 -4.88
C LYS A 102 -2.22 -16.88 -5.13
N ASN A 103 -0.91 -17.10 -5.17
CA ASN A 103 -0.37 -18.44 -5.35
C ASN A 103 -0.50 -19.23 -4.04
N ILE A 104 -1.63 -19.94 -3.90
CA ILE A 104 -1.90 -20.79 -2.74
C ILE A 104 -0.78 -21.81 -2.55
N ARG A 105 -0.11 -22.27 -3.62
CA ARG A 105 0.96 -23.28 -3.53
C ARG A 105 2.26 -22.74 -2.93
N GLU A 106 2.64 -21.50 -3.23
CA GLU A 106 3.77 -20.81 -2.57
C GLU A 106 3.49 -20.56 -1.07
N THR A 107 2.21 -20.39 -0.69
CA THR A 107 1.81 -20.32 0.72
C THR A 107 1.59 -21.70 1.38
N ALA A 108 1.46 -22.78 0.61
CA ALA A 108 1.03 -24.10 1.08
C ALA A 108 2.17 -25.04 1.48
N GLU A 109 3.43 -24.69 1.25
CA GLU A 109 4.57 -25.58 1.52
C GLU A 109 4.68 -26.01 3.00
N PHE A 110 3.96 -25.36 3.94
CA PHE A 110 4.17 -25.55 5.38
C PHE A 110 2.93 -25.87 6.24
N VAL A 111 1.87 -26.44 5.67
CA VAL A 111 0.79 -27.05 6.48
C VAL A 111 1.20 -28.45 7.02
N ARG A 112 2.39 -28.95 6.67
CA ARG A 112 2.93 -30.18 7.27
C ARG A 112 3.41 -29.87 8.69
N PHE A 113 2.80 -30.54 9.68
CA PHE A 113 3.31 -30.54 11.05
C PHE A 113 4.76 -31.03 11.05
N LYS A 114 5.70 -30.14 11.39
CA LYS A 114 7.05 -30.56 11.71
C LYS A 114 7.02 -31.27 13.06
N ASP A 115 7.83 -32.31 13.20
CA ASP A 115 7.94 -33.05 14.47
C ASP A 115 8.30 -32.09 15.61
N GLY A 116 7.58 -32.23 16.73
CA GLY A 116 7.76 -31.38 17.91
C GLY A 116 7.02 -30.03 17.88
N ILE A 117 6.28 -29.69 16.81
CA ILE A 117 5.49 -28.45 16.74
C ILE A 117 4.03 -28.71 17.17
N THR A 118 3.52 -27.90 18.09
CA THR A 118 2.10 -27.97 18.50
C THR A 118 1.18 -27.45 17.38
N LYS A 119 -0.08 -27.89 17.38
CA LYS A 119 -1.08 -27.39 16.43
C LYS A 119 -1.21 -25.86 16.46
N ALA A 120 -1.17 -25.26 17.64
CA ALA A 120 -1.26 -23.81 17.80
C ALA A 120 -0.09 -23.08 17.11
N LYS A 121 1.14 -23.56 17.27
CA LYS A 121 2.32 -22.92 16.68
C LYS A 121 2.36 -23.07 15.15
N ALA A 122 1.84 -24.19 14.63
CA ALA A 122 1.69 -24.38 13.19
C ALA A 122 0.68 -23.39 12.59
N ILE A 123 -0.46 -23.17 13.25
CA ILE A 123 -1.47 -22.18 12.82
C ILE A 123 -0.90 -20.77 12.84
N GLU A 124 -0.25 -20.37 13.93
CA GLU A 124 0.41 -19.06 14.04
C GLU A 124 1.41 -18.83 12.90
N SER A 125 2.23 -19.84 12.61
CA SER A 125 3.25 -19.75 11.55
C SER A 125 2.61 -19.65 10.16
N ALA A 126 1.49 -20.35 9.92
CA ALA A 126 0.76 -20.26 8.66
C ALA A 126 0.17 -18.86 8.45
N ILE A 127 -0.41 -18.25 9.50
CA ILE A 127 -0.96 -16.89 9.46
C ILE A 127 0.14 -15.87 9.17
N VAL A 128 1.21 -15.88 9.95
CA VAL A 128 2.35 -14.96 9.77
C VAL A 128 2.93 -15.07 8.36
N ASN A 129 3.05 -16.29 7.85
CA ASN A 129 3.57 -16.52 6.51
C ASN A 129 2.63 -15.96 5.44
N TRP A 130 1.33 -16.24 5.53
CA TRP A 130 0.34 -15.70 4.61
C TRP A 130 0.32 -14.17 4.62
N ASP A 131 0.29 -13.55 5.80
CA ASP A 131 0.28 -12.09 5.96
C ASP A 131 1.53 -11.45 5.37
N LYS A 132 2.69 -12.09 5.54
CA LYS A 132 3.96 -11.64 4.93
C LYS A 132 3.87 -11.64 3.40
N TYR A 133 3.38 -12.71 2.79
CA TYR A 133 3.26 -12.81 1.34
C TYR A 133 2.20 -11.87 0.77
N GLU A 134 1.06 -11.73 1.44
CA GLU A 134 0.01 -10.80 1.01
C GLU A 134 0.50 -9.36 1.07
N ARG A 135 1.20 -8.98 2.14
CA ARG A 135 1.85 -7.67 2.27
C ARG A 135 2.84 -7.43 1.12
N ALA A 136 3.75 -8.36 0.88
CA ALA A 136 4.74 -8.22 -0.20
C ALA A 136 4.07 -8.10 -1.59
N ARG A 137 3.00 -8.85 -1.83
CA ARG A 137 2.23 -8.82 -3.09
C ARG A 137 1.57 -7.47 -3.33
N VAL A 138 0.88 -6.94 -2.30
CA VAL A 138 0.20 -5.65 -2.36
C VAL A 138 1.21 -4.50 -2.46
N ASP A 139 2.25 -4.51 -1.63
CA ASP A 139 3.30 -3.50 -1.61
C ASP A 139 3.99 -3.40 -2.98
N LYS A 140 4.32 -4.55 -3.59
CA LYS A 140 4.92 -4.60 -4.92
C LYS A 140 3.99 -4.00 -5.98
N PHE A 141 2.73 -4.46 -6.04
CA PHE A 141 1.79 -3.97 -7.02
C PHE A 141 1.54 -2.46 -6.89
N ASN A 142 1.29 -1.96 -5.68
CA ASN A 142 1.03 -0.54 -5.44
C ASN A 142 2.26 0.31 -5.79
N SER A 143 3.46 -0.13 -5.40
CA SER A 143 4.71 0.57 -5.72
C SER A 143 4.93 0.64 -7.23
N ASP A 144 4.82 -0.49 -7.92
CA ASP A 144 5.03 -0.57 -9.37
C ASP A 144 3.97 0.26 -10.12
N LEU A 145 2.73 0.32 -9.62
CA LEU A 145 1.64 1.12 -10.21
C LEU A 145 1.94 2.62 -10.10
N ILE A 146 2.33 3.06 -8.91
CA ILE A 146 2.68 4.47 -8.65
C ILE A 146 3.85 4.90 -9.53
N ILE A 147 4.89 4.05 -9.66
CA ILE A 147 6.05 4.31 -10.52
C ILE A 147 5.64 4.38 -11.99
N ALA A 148 4.84 3.42 -12.47
CA ALA A 148 4.39 3.41 -13.87
C ALA A 148 3.60 4.67 -14.21
N LEU A 149 2.63 5.06 -13.37
CA LEU A 149 1.83 6.27 -13.59
C LEU A 149 2.71 7.52 -13.59
N ALA A 150 3.71 7.59 -12.72
CA ALA A 150 4.61 8.72 -12.72
C ALA A 150 5.50 8.78 -13.96
N ARG A 151 6.11 7.66 -14.37
CA ARG A 151 6.92 7.58 -15.59
C ARG A 151 6.12 7.99 -16.82
N MET A 152 4.87 7.55 -16.92
CA MET A 152 3.96 8.00 -17.99
C MET A 152 3.71 9.51 -17.97
N ARG A 153 3.58 10.13 -16.78
CA ARG A 153 3.50 11.61 -16.68
C ARG A 153 4.80 12.26 -17.11
N ILE A 154 5.94 11.72 -16.70
CA ILE A 154 7.27 12.25 -17.07
C ILE A 154 7.48 12.20 -18.59
N VAL A 155 7.05 11.14 -19.27
CA VAL A 155 7.09 11.05 -20.73
C VAL A 155 6.27 12.18 -21.36
N GLN A 156 5.05 12.43 -20.87
CA GLN A 156 4.23 13.55 -21.35
C GLN A 156 4.90 14.91 -21.09
N PHE A 157 5.48 15.10 -19.91
CA PHE A 157 6.22 16.32 -19.56
C PHE A 157 7.42 16.54 -20.48
N ALA A 158 8.19 15.49 -20.74
CA ALA A 158 9.31 15.53 -21.67
C ALA A 158 8.87 16.02 -23.05
N GLN A 159 7.76 15.48 -23.56
CA GLN A 159 7.17 15.86 -24.85
C GLN A 159 6.68 17.31 -24.87
N ASP A 160 5.91 17.74 -23.86
CA ASP A 160 5.23 19.04 -23.86
C ASP A 160 6.16 20.22 -23.49
N GLY A 161 7.23 19.96 -22.73
CA GLY A 161 8.05 21.03 -22.15
C GLY A 161 7.30 21.78 -21.05
N THR A 162 7.74 23.01 -20.75
CA THR A 162 7.18 23.82 -19.64
C THR A 162 6.51 25.12 -20.09
N GLU A 163 6.27 25.31 -21.40
CA GLU A 163 5.61 26.51 -21.92
C GLU A 163 4.15 26.62 -21.42
N SER A 164 3.51 25.48 -21.17
CA SER A 164 2.15 25.39 -20.63
C SER A 164 2.14 24.62 -19.31
N PRO A 165 1.19 24.88 -18.40
CA PRO A 165 1.03 24.09 -17.19
C PRO A 165 0.80 22.60 -17.52
N PRO A 166 1.40 21.67 -16.75
CA PRO A 166 1.24 20.24 -16.98
C PRO A 166 -0.22 19.83 -16.80
N THR A 167 -0.76 19.09 -17.77
CA THR A 167 -2.09 18.50 -17.68
C THR A 167 -1.95 17.01 -17.38
N ILE A 168 -2.65 16.51 -16.36
CA ILE A 168 -2.66 15.08 -16.01
C ILE A 168 -3.93 14.42 -16.52
N PRO A 169 -3.85 13.58 -17.57
CA PRO A 169 -4.97 12.77 -18.05
C PRO A 169 -5.55 11.89 -16.95
N GLN A 170 -6.84 11.60 -17.04
CA GLN A 170 -7.57 10.90 -15.98
C GLN A 170 -7.02 9.49 -15.72
N GLU A 171 -6.55 8.81 -16.76
CA GLU A 171 -5.92 7.50 -16.77
C GLU A 171 -4.56 7.47 -16.07
N LEU A 172 -3.89 8.61 -15.98
CA LEU A 172 -2.59 8.76 -15.30
C LEU A 172 -2.75 9.15 -13.83
N ARG A 173 -3.98 9.40 -13.36
CA ARG A 173 -4.29 9.67 -11.96
C ARG A 173 -4.40 8.36 -11.17
N ILE A 174 -4.02 8.43 -9.89
CA ILE A 174 -4.05 7.25 -9.03
C ILE A 174 -5.48 6.80 -8.70
N ASN A 175 -6.42 7.74 -8.50
CA ASN A 175 -7.87 7.50 -8.35
C ASN A 175 -8.26 6.29 -7.47
N GLY A 176 -7.54 6.03 -6.38
CA GLY A 176 -7.82 4.89 -5.49
C GLY A 176 -7.58 3.51 -6.14
N ARG A 177 -6.72 3.43 -7.16
CA ARG A 177 -6.34 2.18 -7.84
C ARG A 177 -5.34 1.33 -7.04
N THR A 178 -4.85 1.85 -5.91
CA THR A 178 -4.03 1.10 -4.96
C THR A 178 -4.88 0.07 -4.24
N LEU A 179 -4.29 -1.09 -3.96
CA LEU A 179 -4.92 -2.16 -3.21
C LEU A 179 -4.75 -1.91 -1.71
N LYS A 180 -5.82 -2.13 -0.96
CA LYS A 180 -5.73 -2.23 0.50
C LYS A 180 -5.21 -3.61 0.89
N CYS A 181 -4.18 -3.64 1.73
CA CYS A 181 -3.66 -4.88 2.29
C CYS A 181 -4.56 -5.32 3.45
N GLN A 182 -5.22 -6.46 3.30
CA GLN A 182 -6.04 -7.07 4.34
C GLN A 182 -5.32 -8.30 4.86
N LEU A 183 -4.95 -8.28 6.14
CA LEU A 183 -4.20 -9.35 6.78
C LEU A 183 -5.13 -10.22 7.62
N ILE A 184 -4.82 -11.51 7.71
CA ILE A 184 -5.53 -12.43 8.62
C ILE A 184 -5.36 -11.94 10.06
N SER A 185 -4.17 -11.40 10.40
CA SER A 185 -3.92 -10.82 11.72
C SER A 185 -4.87 -9.68 12.09
N ASP A 186 -5.38 -8.92 11.12
CA ASP A 186 -6.22 -7.75 11.38
C ASP A 186 -7.60 -8.17 11.89
N ASP A 187 -8.13 -9.29 11.37
CA ASP A 187 -9.46 -9.81 11.71
C ASP A 187 -9.40 -10.93 12.76
N PHE A 188 -8.21 -11.31 13.23
CA PHE A 188 -8.04 -12.48 14.08
C PHE A 188 -8.76 -12.35 15.44
N GLU A 189 -8.78 -11.15 16.02
CA GLU A 189 -9.45 -10.88 17.29
C GLU A 189 -10.98 -11.04 17.15
N GLU A 190 -11.56 -10.55 16.07
CA GLU A 190 -12.99 -10.74 15.79
C GLU A 190 -13.31 -12.23 15.62
N HIS A 191 -12.51 -12.94 14.82
CA HIS A 191 -12.67 -14.37 14.62
C HIS A 191 -12.55 -15.16 15.94
N TYR A 192 -11.57 -14.83 16.77
CA TYR A 192 -11.38 -15.44 18.08
C TYR A 192 -12.59 -15.22 18.99
N ASN A 193 -13.13 -13.99 19.03
CA ASN A 193 -14.28 -13.66 19.85
C ASN A 193 -15.54 -14.45 19.43
N ILE A 194 -15.76 -14.64 18.14
CA ILE A 194 -16.84 -15.47 17.61
C ILE A 194 -16.68 -16.94 18.05
N VAL A 195 -15.50 -17.53 17.84
CA VAL A 195 -15.24 -18.94 18.20
C VAL A 195 -15.34 -19.15 19.71
N LYS A 196 -14.86 -18.21 20.52
CA LYS A 196 -14.98 -18.22 21.97
C LYS A 196 -16.43 -18.18 22.42
N ALA A 197 -17.27 -17.34 21.80
CA ALA A 197 -18.70 -17.28 22.11
C ALA A 197 -19.41 -18.60 21.80
N VAL A 198 -19.11 -19.21 20.64
CA VAL A 198 -19.62 -20.54 20.26
C VAL A 198 -19.20 -21.61 21.27
N HIS A 199 -17.91 -21.64 21.65
CA HIS A 199 -17.39 -22.58 22.64
C HIS A 199 -18.14 -22.49 23.97
N ASN A 200 -18.33 -21.26 24.48
CA ASN A 200 -19.04 -21.02 25.72
C ASN A 200 -20.51 -21.48 25.66
N GLY A 201 -21.20 -21.19 24.54
CA GLY A 201 -22.58 -21.62 24.32
C GLY A 201 -22.72 -23.15 24.28
N LEU A 202 -21.80 -23.85 23.61
CA LEU A 202 -21.79 -25.32 23.56
C LEU A 202 -21.49 -25.94 24.94
N LYS A 203 -20.52 -25.38 25.67
CA LYS A 203 -20.16 -25.83 27.02
C LYS A 203 -21.34 -25.72 27.99
N ALA A 204 -22.11 -24.62 27.90
CA ALA A 204 -23.30 -24.42 28.72
C ALA A 204 -24.40 -25.46 28.44
N ARG A 205 -24.56 -25.89 27.19
CA ARG A 205 -25.62 -26.82 26.76
C ARG A 205 -25.37 -28.29 27.11
N LYS A 206 -24.18 -28.67 27.61
CA LYS A 206 -23.82 -30.06 28.03
C LYS A 206 -24.18 -31.16 27.02
N ILE A 207 -24.12 -30.86 25.73
CA ILE A 207 -24.68 -31.67 24.62
C ILE A 207 -24.07 -33.09 24.50
N GLY A 208 -22.93 -33.35 25.16
CA GLY A 208 -22.20 -34.62 25.06
C GLY A 208 -21.97 -35.37 26.37
N ARG A 209 -22.62 -35.01 27.50
CA ARG A 209 -22.50 -35.85 28.70
C ARG A 209 -23.41 -37.07 28.54
N PRO A 210 -22.90 -38.31 28.51
CA PRO A 210 -23.76 -39.48 28.56
C PRO A 210 -24.61 -39.39 29.82
N HIS A 211 -25.90 -39.69 29.71
CA HIS A 211 -26.77 -39.79 30.88
C HIS A 211 -26.13 -40.82 31.81
N HIS A 212 -25.68 -40.42 32.99
CA HIS A 212 -25.40 -41.38 34.04
C HIS A 212 -26.73 -42.01 34.42
N ILE A 213 -27.01 -43.17 33.84
CA ILE A 213 -28.03 -44.08 34.35
C ILE A 213 -27.47 -44.58 35.67
N ILE A 214 -27.98 -44.02 36.76
CA ILE A 214 -27.79 -44.58 38.10
C ILE A 214 -28.68 -45.82 38.13
N ILE A 215 -28.07 -47.01 38.12
CA ILE A 215 -28.73 -48.29 38.43
C ILE A 215 -28.55 -48.53 39.92
#